data_AF-A0A8S3GF15-F1
#
_entry.id   AF-A0A8S3GF15-F1
#
_cell.length_a   1.000
_cell.length_b   1.000
_cell.length_c   1.000
_cell.angle_alpha   90.00
_cell.angle_beta   90.00
_cell.angle_gamma   90.00
#
_symmetry.space_group_name_H-M   'P 1'
#
loop_
_entity.id
_entity.type
_entity.pdbx_description
1 polymer ?
#
loop_
_entity_poly.entity_id
_entity_poly.type
_entity_poly.pdbx_seq_one_letter_code
_entity_poly.pdbx_strand_id
1 'polypeptide(L)'
;TYCFRSSMMNADGNLEQQLQTIKQKVDELRQQRQKLKKLEDLATELERRLILDNRYTEYSALNLAQAYDQLDQLGMRMQHNLEQQLAAMKHSGVSEDQVREFSMMFKHFDKEKLGRLNHQDFKSCLRALGYDLPTVDDNQRDEQFESILDVVDPN
;
A
#
# COMPACT_ATOMS: atom_id res chain seq x y z
N THR A 1 -12.49 -17.52 -6.51
CA THR A 1 -11.15 -17.18 -5.99
C THR A 1 -10.42 -16.14 -6.84
N TYR A 2 -10.40 -16.26 -8.17
CA TYR A 2 -9.73 -15.28 -9.06
C TYR A 2 -10.26 -13.83 -8.96
N CYS A 3 -11.58 -13.64 -8.82
CA CYS A 3 -12.17 -12.30 -8.75
C CYS A 3 -11.79 -11.54 -7.47
N PHE A 4 -11.66 -12.26 -6.34
CA PHE A 4 -11.26 -11.68 -5.05
C PHE A 4 -9.79 -11.25 -5.07
N ARG A 5 -8.92 -12.08 -5.67
CA ARG A 5 -7.49 -11.80 -5.81
C ARG A 5 -7.20 -10.66 -6.78
N SER A 6 -7.93 -10.62 -7.90
CA SER A 6 -7.82 -9.56 -8.91
C SER A 6 -8.33 -8.21 -8.40
N SER A 7 -9.42 -8.20 -7.62
CA SER A 7 -9.94 -6.97 -7.01
C SER A 7 -9.06 -6.43 -5.88
N MET A 8 -8.23 -7.27 -5.25
CA MET A 8 -7.25 -6.82 -4.24
C MET A 8 -5.95 -6.27 -4.82
N MET A 9 -5.55 -6.69 -6.02
CA MET A 9 -4.32 -6.21 -6.68
C MET A 9 -4.54 -4.95 -7.54
N ASN A 10 -5.77 -4.67 -7.95
CA ASN A 10 -6.12 -3.52 -8.79
C ASN A 10 -6.91 -2.43 -8.03
N ALA A 11 -6.72 -2.33 -6.71
CA ALA A 11 -7.32 -1.24 -5.94
C ALA A 11 -6.50 0.04 -6.17
N ASP A 12 -6.78 0.73 -7.28
CA ASP A 12 -6.34 2.10 -7.50
C ASP A 12 -6.91 2.99 -6.38
N GLY A 13 -6.05 3.42 -5.45
CA GLY A 13 -6.42 4.22 -4.28
C GLY A 13 -5.26 4.37 -3.29
N ASN A 14 -5.29 5.41 -2.47
CA ASN A 14 -4.28 5.64 -1.42
C ASN A 14 -4.27 4.46 -0.42
N LEU A 15 -3.14 4.20 0.23
CA LEU A 15 -2.91 3.11 1.21
C LEU A 15 -4.04 2.98 2.25
N GLU A 16 -4.63 4.11 2.67
CA GLU A 16 -5.79 4.13 3.58
C GLU A 16 -7.07 3.54 2.97
N GLN A 17 -7.34 3.83 1.68
CA GLN A 17 -8.49 3.29 0.96
C GLN A 17 -8.33 1.79 0.70
N GLN A 18 -7.11 1.35 0.37
CA GLN A 18 -6.78 -0.06 0.25
C GLN A 18 -6.99 -0.79 1.58
N LEU A 19 -6.52 -0.21 2.69
CA LEU A 19 -6.71 -0.77 4.03
C LEU A 19 -8.20 -0.89 4.39
N GLN A 20 -9.00 0.13 4.09
CA GLN A 20 -10.44 0.12 4.34
C GLN A 20 -11.15 -0.95 3.51
N THR A 21 -10.77 -1.10 2.24
CA THR A 21 -11.32 -2.13 1.34
C THR A 21 -11.00 -3.53 1.86
N ILE A 22 -9.76 -3.78 2.29
CA ILE A 22 -9.37 -5.07 2.86
C ILE A 22 -10.13 -5.37 4.15
N LYS A 23 -10.30 -4.39 5.05
CA LYS A 23 -11.09 -4.55 6.27
C LYS A 23 -12.53 -4.96 5.96
N GLN A 24 -13.19 -4.28 5.02
CA GLN A 24 -14.54 -4.63 4.59
C GLN A 24 -14.60 -6.06 4.02
N LYS A 25 -13.64 -6.44 3.20
CA LYS A 25 -13.57 -7.80 2.62
C LYS A 25 -13.33 -8.89 3.65
N VAL A 26 -12.50 -8.63 4.66
CA VAL A 26 -12.30 -9.56 5.79
C VAL A 26 -13.58 -9.69 6.62
N ASP A 27 -14.30 -8.60 6.85
CA ASP A 27 -15.57 -8.64 7.59
C ASP A 27 -16.67 -9.39 6.80
N GLU A 28 -16.76 -9.19 5.48
CA GLU A 28 -17.62 -9.99 4.60
C GLU A 28 -17.30 -11.50 4.73
N LEU A 29 -16.02 -11.89 4.70
CA LEU A 29 -15.59 -13.28 4.85
C LEU A 29 -16.01 -13.85 6.21
N ARG A 30 -15.87 -13.08 7.29
CA ARG A 30 -16.28 -13.47 8.65
C ARG A 30 -17.78 -13.69 8.75
N GLN A 31 -18.58 -12.85 8.09
CA GLN A 31 -20.04 -13.05 8.04
C GLN A 31 -20.41 -14.34 7.29
N GLN A 32 -19.71 -14.66 6.19
CA GLN A 32 -19.96 -15.89 5.44
C GLN A 32 -19.54 -17.17 6.20
N ARG A 33 -18.72 -17.06 7.26
CA ARG A 33 -18.38 -18.18 8.15
C ARG A 33 -19.61 -18.83 8.79
N GLN A 34 -20.70 -18.09 9.00
CA GLN A 34 -21.96 -18.67 9.47
C GLN A 34 -22.59 -19.63 8.45
N LYS A 35 -22.39 -19.40 7.15
CA LYS A 35 -22.84 -20.32 6.08
C LYS A 35 -21.98 -21.58 6.05
N LEU A 36 -20.67 -21.45 6.31
CA LEU A 36 -19.77 -22.59 6.43
C LEU A 36 -20.20 -23.52 7.58
N LYS A 37 -20.56 -22.96 8.74
CA LYS A 37 -21.05 -23.76 9.88
C LYS A 37 -22.29 -24.59 9.53
N LYS A 38 -23.26 -24.00 8.81
CA LYS A 38 -24.44 -24.74 8.33
C LYS A 38 -24.07 -25.88 7.37
N LEU A 39 -23.02 -25.67 6.57
CA LEU A 39 -22.52 -26.67 5.62
C LEU A 39 -21.79 -27.82 6.34
N GLU A 40 -21.04 -27.52 7.41
CA GLU A 40 -20.43 -28.52 8.30
C GLU A 40 -21.50 -29.37 9.03
N ASP A 41 -22.57 -28.73 9.51
CA ASP A 41 -23.70 -29.42 10.14
C ASP A 41 -24.40 -30.37 9.15
N LEU A 42 -24.65 -29.91 7.91
CA LEU A 42 -25.22 -30.73 6.84
C LEU A 42 -24.30 -31.89 6.43
N ALA A 43 -22.98 -31.63 6.34
CA ALA A 43 -22.00 -32.68 6.04
C ALA A 43 -21.99 -33.76 7.13
N THR A 44 -22.04 -33.35 8.40
CA THR A 44 -22.12 -34.27 9.54
C THR A 44 -23.39 -35.12 9.51
N GLU A 45 -24.54 -34.53 9.13
CA GLU A 45 -25.79 -35.27 9.00
C GLU A 45 -25.77 -36.27 7.83
N LEU A 46 -25.12 -35.93 6.72
CA LEU A 46 -24.91 -36.86 5.60
C LEU A 46 -23.99 -38.03 5.98
N GLU A 47 -22.91 -37.76 6.71
CA GLU A 47 -22.01 -38.78 7.24
C GLU A 47 -22.72 -39.74 8.20
N ARG A 48 -23.59 -39.24 9.09
CA ARG A 48 -24.43 -40.09 9.97
C ARG A 48 -25.35 -41.02 9.20
N ARG A 49 -25.77 -40.62 8.01
CA ARG A 49 -26.60 -41.43 7.10
C ARG A 49 -25.79 -42.31 6.15
N LEU A 50 -24.46 -42.36 6.32
CA LEU A 50 -23.51 -43.09 5.47
C LEU A 50 -23.53 -42.62 4.00
N ILE A 51 -23.95 -41.38 3.76
CA ILE A 51 -23.90 -40.75 2.44
C ILE A 51 -22.58 -39.99 2.33
N LEU A 52 -21.57 -40.68 1.81
CA LEU A 52 -20.19 -40.16 1.73
C LEU A 52 -19.85 -39.58 0.35
N ASP A 53 -20.65 -39.90 -0.67
CA ASP A 53 -20.37 -39.53 -2.06
C ASP A 53 -21.48 -38.63 -2.61
N ASN A 54 -21.12 -37.37 -2.90
CA ASN A 54 -22.05 -36.38 -3.43
C ASN A 54 -21.68 -36.06 -4.88
N ARG A 55 -22.35 -36.72 -5.84
CA ARG A 55 -22.11 -36.56 -7.29
C ARG A 55 -22.33 -35.14 -7.83
N TYR A 56 -22.94 -34.26 -7.04
CA TYR A 56 -23.24 -32.89 -7.44
C TYR A 56 -22.15 -31.89 -7.03
N THR A 57 -21.18 -32.28 -6.20
CA THR A 57 -20.06 -31.41 -5.79
C THR A 57 -18.83 -32.20 -5.38
N GLU A 58 -17.67 -31.84 -5.94
CA GLU A 58 -16.36 -32.39 -5.56
C GLU A 58 -15.76 -31.70 -4.31
N TYR A 59 -16.34 -30.57 -3.89
CA TYR A 59 -15.87 -29.83 -2.72
C TYR A 59 -16.49 -30.39 -1.43
N SER A 60 -15.63 -30.86 -0.53
CA SER A 60 -16.02 -31.24 0.83
C SER A 60 -16.15 -30.00 1.74
N ALA A 61 -16.90 -30.15 2.83
CA ALA A 61 -16.99 -29.13 3.88
C ALA A 61 -15.59 -28.76 4.42
N LEU A 62 -14.72 -29.76 4.56
CA LEU A 62 -13.32 -29.57 4.95
C LEU A 62 -12.53 -28.72 3.95
N ASN A 63 -12.65 -29.00 2.65
CA ASN A 63 -11.94 -28.24 1.60
C ASN A 63 -12.40 -26.77 1.60
N LEU A 64 -13.70 -26.53 1.81
CA LEU A 64 -14.26 -25.18 1.89
C LEU A 64 -13.78 -24.46 3.16
N ALA A 65 -13.73 -25.14 4.30
CA ALA A 65 -13.23 -24.57 5.55
C ALA A 65 -11.76 -24.15 5.43
N GLN A 66 -10.91 -25.02 4.88
CA GLN A 66 -9.50 -24.72 4.63
C GLN A 66 -9.32 -23.53 3.69
N ALA A 67 -10.11 -23.42 2.62
CA ALA A 67 -10.06 -22.29 1.70
C ALA A 67 -10.46 -20.97 2.39
N TYR A 68 -11.43 -21.00 3.30
CA TYR A 68 -11.81 -19.84 4.11
C TYR A 68 -10.69 -19.41 5.07
N ASP A 69 -10.07 -20.35 5.77
CA ASP A 69 -8.96 -20.05 6.69
C ASP A 69 -7.77 -19.45 5.94
N GLN A 70 -7.46 -19.95 4.75
CA GLN A 70 -6.42 -19.38 3.88
C GLN A 70 -6.73 -17.94 3.45
N LEU A 71 -8.00 -17.64 3.15
CA LEU A 71 -8.43 -16.29 2.79
C LEU A 71 -8.37 -15.33 3.99
N ASP A 72 -8.76 -15.77 5.19
CA ASP A 72 -8.67 -14.95 6.41
C ASP A 72 -7.20 -14.63 6.75
N GLN A 73 -6.32 -15.64 6.68
CA GLN A 73 -4.87 -15.44 6.88
C GLN A 73 -4.24 -14.51 5.84
N LEU A 74 -4.69 -14.58 4.58
CA LEU A 74 -4.24 -13.65 3.54
C LEU A 74 -4.69 -12.22 3.87
N GLY A 75 -5.96 -12.04 4.23
CA GLY A 75 -6.51 -10.75 4.63
C GLY A 75 -5.75 -10.12 5.81
N MET A 76 -5.47 -10.89 6.85
CA MET A 76 -4.70 -10.43 8.00
C MET A 76 -3.28 -9.98 7.61
N ARG A 77 -2.58 -10.76 6.78
CA ARG A 77 -1.24 -10.39 6.32
C ARG A 77 -1.22 -9.10 5.51
N MET A 78 -2.20 -8.94 4.61
CA MET A 78 -2.30 -7.72 3.81
C MET A 78 -2.64 -6.49 4.66
N GLN A 79 -3.57 -6.63 5.61
CA GLN A 79 -3.91 -5.55 6.54
C GLN A 79 -2.68 -5.12 7.34
N HIS A 80 -1.93 -6.08 7.89
CA HIS A 80 -0.72 -5.80 8.65
C HIS A 80 0.35 -5.11 7.80
N ASN A 81 0.54 -5.55 6.55
CA ASN A 81 1.51 -4.95 5.65
C ASN A 81 1.16 -3.49 5.32
N LEU A 82 -0.11 -3.20 5.04
CA LEU A 82 -0.58 -1.83 4.79
C LEU A 82 -0.47 -0.95 6.04
N GLU A 83 -0.79 -1.46 7.22
CA GLU A 83 -0.64 -0.73 8.49
C GLU A 83 0.83 -0.37 8.77
N GLN A 84 1.77 -1.28 8.48
CA GLN A 84 3.21 -0.99 8.57
C GLN A 84 3.65 0.08 7.58
N GLN A 85 3.20 0.02 6.32
CA GLN A 85 3.52 1.04 5.32
C GLN A 85 2.98 2.41 5.71
N LEU A 86 1.74 2.47 6.23
CA LEU A 86 1.14 3.69 6.74
C LEU A 86 1.92 4.25 7.94
N ALA A 87 2.36 3.39 8.87
CA ALA A 87 3.16 3.80 10.01
C ALA A 87 4.52 4.36 9.59
N ALA A 88 5.19 3.73 8.62
CA ALA A 88 6.46 4.21 8.05
C ALA A 88 6.28 5.58 7.38
N MET A 89 5.20 5.75 6.62
CA MET A 89 4.84 7.01 5.96
C MET A 89 4.49 8.13 6.97
N LYS A 90 3.79 7.80 8.07
CA LYS A 90 3.54 8.75 9.16
C LYS A 90 4.83 9.14 9.88
N HIS A 91 5.78 8.22 10.01
CA HIS A 91 7.06 8.48 10.66
C HIS A 91 8.01 9.31 9.78
N SER A 92 7.97 9.14 8.45
CA SER A 92 8.73 9.99 7.53
C SER A 92 8.18 11.42 7.47
N GLY A 93 6.91 11.64 7.84
CA GLY A 93 6.28 12.97 7.86
C GLY A 93 6.03 13.57 6.48
N VAL A 94 6.32 12.82 5.41
CA VAL A 94 6.18 13.24 4.01
C VAL A 94 5.13 12.36 3.34
N SER A 95 4.13 12.97 2.71
CA SER A 95 3.08 12.22 2.01
C SER A 95 3.62 11.61 0.70
N GLU A 96 2.97 10.56 0.18
CA GLU A 96 3.39 9.92 -1.07
C GLU A 96 3.23 10.88 -2.26
N ASP A 97 2.22 11.76 -2.20
CA ASP A 97 2.05 12.84 -3.17
C ASP A 97 3.19 13.85 -3.09
N GLN A 98 3.67 14.20 -1.89
CA GLN A 98 4.86 15.06 -1.73
C GLN A 98 6.12 14.37 -2.26
N VAL A 99 6.33 13.07 -1.98
CA VAL A 99 7.46 12.31 -2.55
C VAL A 99 7.38 12.28 -4.08
N ARG A 100 6.18 12.14 -4.65
CA ARG A 100 5.95 12.15 -6.09
C ARG A 100 6.23 13.52 -6.69
N GLU A 101 5.78 14.59 -6.03
CA GLU A 101 6.04 15.98 -6.42
C GLU A 101 7.54 16.29 -6.38
N PHE A 102 8.24 15.91 -5.30
CA PHE A 102 9.69 16.02 -5.20
C PHE A 102 10.40 15.26 -6.31
N SER A 103 9.98 14.02 -6.60
CA SER A 103 10.56 13.19 -7.67
C SER A 103 10.31 13.78 -9.05
N MET A 104 9.15 14.37 -9.29
CA MET A 104 8.80 15.03 -10.55
C MET A 104 9.64 16.29 -10.75
N MET A 105 9.74 17.13 -9.72
CA MET A 105 10.52 18.36 -9.79
C MET A 105 12.01 18.07 -9.96
N PHE A 106 12.54 17.08 -9.23
CA PHE A 106 13.93 16.64 -9.39
C PHE A 106 14.24 16.23 -10.84
N LYS A 107 13.37 15.40 -11.45
CA LYS A 107 13.52 14.99 -12.86
C LYS A 107 13.37 16.15 -13.85
N HIS A 108 12.60 17.18 -13.52
CA HIS A 108 12.46 18.36 -14.37
C HIS A 108 13.75 19.17 -14.44
N PHE A 109 14.44 19.31 -13.30
CA PHE A 109 15.70 20.05 -13.22
C PHE A 109 16.94 19.20 -13.58
N ASP A 110 16.89 17.87 -13.43
CA ASP A 110 17.95 16.94 -13.88
C ASP A 110 17.86 16.68 -15.40
N LYS A 111 18.10 17.73 -16.19
CA LYS A 111 17.98 17.69 -17.66
C LYS A 111 18.90 16.66 -18.31
N GLU A 112 20.07 16.43 -17.71
CA GLU A 112 21.08 15.49 -18.20
C GLU A 112 20.91 14.06 -17.63
N LYS A 113 19.93 13.84 -16.74
CA LYS A 113 19.65 12.55 -16.09
C LYS A 113 20.87 11.96 -15.36
N LEU A 114 21.68 12.84 -14.77
CA LEU A 114 22.89 12.46 -14.05
C LEU A 114 22.55 11.89 -12.66
N GLY A 115 21.30 12.04 -12.21
CA GLY A 115 20.88 11.69 -10.86
C GLY A 115 21.42 12.65 -9.80
N ARG A 116 21.89 13.83 -10.21
CA ARG A 116 22.46 14.88 -9.35
C ARG A 116 22.06 16.25 -9.91
N LEU A 117 21.78 17.19 -9.02
CA LEU A 117 21.54 18.59 -9.39
C LEU A 117 22.75 19.41 -8.96
N ASN A 118 23.21 20.34 -9.81
CA ASN A 118 24.18 21.34 -9.38
C ASN A 118 23.49 22.36 -8.44
N HIS A 119 24.27 23.20 -7.77
CA HIS A 119 23.73 24.16 -6.78
C HIS A 119 22.68 25.10 -7.37
N GLN A 120 22.83 25.51 -8.63
CA GLN A 120 21.90 26.42 -9.31
C GLN A 120 20.55 25.73 -9.62
N ASP A 121 20.59 24.50 -10.12
CA ASP A 121 19.41 23.69 -10.43
C ASP A 121 18.71 23.22 -9.16
N PHE A 122 19.46 22.88 -8.11
CA PHE A 122 18.91 22.54 -6.81
C PHE A 122 18.20 23.73 -6.16
N LYS A 123 18.82 24.93 -6.19
CA LYS A 123 18.20 26.18 -5.72
C LYS A 123 16.92 26.52 -6.49
N SER A 124 16.90 26.25 -7.80
CA SER A 124 15.72 26.45 -8.65
C SER A 124 14.61 25.44 -8.35
N CYS A 125 14.98 24.18 -8.10
CA CYS A 125 14.06 23.13 -7.67
C CYS A 125 13.39 23.46 -6.33
N LEU A 126 14.15 23.91 -5.33
CA LEU A 126 13.59 24.31 -4.03
C LEU A 126 12.59 25.47 -4.15
N ARG A 127 12.91 26.49 -4.97
CA ARG A 127 11.97 27.59 -5.25
C ARG A 127 10.71 27.12 -5.96
N ALA A 128 10.83 26.21 -6.93
CA ALA A 128 9.68 25.64 -7.63
C ALA A 128 8.77 24.79 -6.72
N LEU A 129 9.34 24.20 -5.66
CA LEU A 129 8.62 23.50 -4.59
C LEU A 129 8.04 24.44 -3.52
N GLY A 130 8.24 25.75 -3.66
CA GLY A 130 7.65 26.77 -2.78
C GLY A 130 8.53 27.21 -1.61
N TYR A 131 9.83 26.85 -1.57
CA TYR A 131 10.75 27.44 -0.61
C TYR A 131 11.09 28.88 -1.01
N ASP A 132 10.81 29.81 -0.11
CA ASP A 132 11.07 31.24 -0.31
C ASP A 132 12.55 31.56 -0.07
N LEU A 133 13.40 31.20 -1.03
CA LEU A 133 14.83 31.52 -1.02
C LEU A 133 15.03 32.92 -1.63
N PRO A 134 15.77 33.82 -0.96
CA PRO A 134 16.00 35.17 -1.45
C PRO A 134 16.71 35.15 -2.82
N THR A 135 16.27 36.04 -3.71
CA THR A 135 16.97 36.30 -4.99
C THR A 135 18.23 37.11 -4.71
N VAL A 136 19.27 36.43 -4.26
CA VAL A 136 20.63 36.99 -4.19
C VAL A 136 21.28 36.88 -5.56
N ASP A 137 22.05 37.92 -5.96
CA ASP A 137 22.86 37.90 -7.19
C ASP A 137 23.75 36.65 -7.23
N ASP A 138 24.05 36.12 -8.43
CA ASP A 138 24.86 34.90 -8.65
C ASP A 138 26.25 34.91 -7.95
N ASN A 139 26.71 36.07 -7.47
CA ASN A 139 27.96 36.26 -6.74
C ASN A 139 27.82 36.43 -5.22
N GLN A 140 26.62 36.39 -4.66
CA GLN A 140 26.39 36.50 -3.21
C GLN A 140 26.00 35.15 -2.61
N ARG A 141 26.65 34.81 -1.49
CA ARG A 141 26.35 33.60 -0.72
C ARG A 141 24.97 33.75 -0.08
N ASP A 142 24.12 32.77 -0.32
CA ASP A 142 22.80 32.69 0.30
C ASP A 142 22.92 31.83 1.56
N GLU A 143 23.04 32.47 2.72
CA GLU A 143 23.25 31.79 4.01
C GLU A 143 22.16 30.75 4.32
N GLN A 144 20.93 30.96 3.85
CA GLN A 144 19.85 29.99 4.03
C GLN A 144 20.02 28.77 3.13
N PHE A 145 20.40 29.00 1.87
CA PHE A 145 20.68 27.91 0.94
C PHE A 145 21.92 27.11 1.35
N GLU A 146 22.98 27.77 1.80
CA GLU A 146 24.20 27.11 2.33
C GLU A 146 23.88 26.29 3.58
N SER A 147 23.07 26.79 4.51
CA SER A 147 22.64 26.02 5.67
C SER A 147 21.81 24.78 5.28
N ILE A 148 21.06 24.82 4.17
CA ILE A 148 20.35 23.66 3.64
C ILE A 148 21.34 22.69 2.98
N LEU A 149 22.30 23.20 2.22
CA LEU A 149 23.35 22.40 1.61
C LEU A 149 24.20 21.66 2.65
N ASP A 150 24.61 22.32 3.74
CA ASP A 150 25.38 21.70 4.83
C ASP A 150 24.65 20.51 5.48
N VAL A 151 23.31 20.51 5.44
CA VAL A 151 22.50 19.40 5.95
C VAL A 151 22.28 18.31 4.88
N VAL A 152 22.12 18.69 3.62
CA VAL A 152 21.72 17.80 2.51
C VAL A 152 22.92 17.17 1.79
N ASP A 153 24.05 17.86 1.72
CA ASP A 153 25.32 17.41 1.13
C ASP A 153 26.52 17.87 1.99
N PRO A 154 26.79 17.22 3.15
CA PRO A 154 27.82 17.63 4.10
C PRO A 154 29.29 17.35 3.65
N ASN A 155 29.58 17.23 2.35
CA ASN A 155 30.90 16.88 1.82
C ASN A 155 31.62 18.03 1.09
#